data_AF-A0A8S9QR93-F1
#
_entry.id   AF-A0A8S9QR93-F1
#
_cell.length_a   1.000
_cell.length_b   1.000
_cell.length_c   1.000
_cell.angle_alpha   90.00
_cell.angle_beta   90.00
_cell.angle_gamma   90.00
#
_symmetry.space_group_name_H-M   'P 1'
#
loop_
_entity.id
_entity.type
_entity.pdbx_description
1 polymer ?
#
loop_
_entity_poly.entity_id
_entity_poly.type
_entity_poly.pdbx_seq_one_letter_code
_entity_poly.pdbx_strand_id
1 'polypeptide(L)'
;MRKLKNHEKKVLKKVNFLEWKREGGHRETLITGRYHMGGRDDYKKYSGLCRMVQKLTNVLKQMDATDPFRIQMTDTLLEKLYNMGVIPTRKSLALTDRLSVSSFCR
;
A
#
# COMPACT_ATOMS: atom_id res chain seq x y z
N MET A 1 -1.91 22.91 22.12
CA MET A 1 -2.01 24.15 21.33
C MET A 1 -3.38 24.79 21.55
N ARG A 2 -3.47 26.13 21.54
CA ARG A 2 -4.75 26.83 21.69
C ARG A 2 -5.64 26.63 20.45
N LYS A 3 -6.96 26.57 20.64
CA LYS A 3 -7.93 26.58 19.53
C LYS A 3 -7.95 27.95 18.86
N LEU A 4 -7.70 27.99 17.55
CA LEU A 4 -7.73 29.22 16.74
C LEU A 4 -9.16 29.78 16.63
N LYS A 5 -9.27 31.11 16.72
CA LYS A 5 -10.49 31.90 16.45
C LYS A 5 -10.84 31.84 14.95
N ASN A 6 -12.07 32.21 14.61
CA ASN A 6 -12.57 32.12 13.23
C ASN A 6 -11.73 32.93 12.22
N HIS A 7 -11.30 34.15 12.58
CA HIS A 7 -10.44 34.97 11.72
C HIS A 7 -9.03 34.37 11.58
N GLU A 8 -8.46 33.84 12.67
CA GLU A 8 -7.14 33.18 12.66
C GLU A 8 -7.15 31.95 11.75
N LYS A 9 -8.19 31.11 11.80
CA LYS A 9 -8.35 29.96 10.91
C LYS A 9 -8.48 30.36 9.44
N LYS A 10 -9.11 31.52 9.15
CA LYS A 10 -9.28 32.00 7.78
C LYS A 10 -7.95 32.40 7.14
N VAL A 11 -7.01 32.93 7.94
CA VAL A 11 -5.64 33.25 7.51
C VAL A 11 -4.76 32.00 7.49
N LEU A 12 -4.80 31.20 8.56
CA LEU A 12 -3.92 30.06 8.79
C LEU A 12 -4.53 28.72 8.30
N LYS A 13 -5.10 28.70 7.10
CA LYS A 13 -5.80 27.51 6.57
C LYS A 13 -4.88 26.29 6.33
N LYS A 14 -3.60 26.54 6.06
CA LYS A 14 -2.60 25.49 5.75
C LYS A 14 -1.77 25.10 6.97
N VAL A 15 -2.00 25.72 8.13
CA VAL A 15 -1.20 25.47 9.33
C VAL A 15 -1.80 24.30 10.09
N ASN A 16 -1.10 23.16 10.04
CA ASN A 16 -1.36 22.00 10.87
C ASN A 16 -0.02 21.45 11.36
N PHE A 17 0.16 21.39 12.68
CA PHE A 17 1.40 20.91 13.30
C PHE A 17 1.43 19.40 13.50
N LEU A 18 0.27 18.74 13.45
CA LEU A 18 0.14 17.31 13.68
C LEU A 18 0.13 16.51 12.38
N GLU A 19 -0.47 17.06 11.32
CA GLU A 19 -0.61 16.37 10.04
C GLU A 19 0.03 17.18 8.92
N TRP A 20 1.08 16.60 8.33
CA TRP A 20 1.75 17.19 7.18
C TRP A 20 1.39 16.43 5.90
N LYS A 21 1.10 17.17 4.82
CA LYS A 21 0.71 16.57 3.53
C LYS A 21 1.71 15.55 2.99
N ARG A 22 3.00 15.74 3.26
CA ARG A 22 4.08 14.85 2.81
C ARG A 22 4.01 13.46 3.46
N GLU A 23 3.49 13.37 4.67
CA GLU A 23 3.40 12.10 5.41
C GLU A 23 2.27 11.22 4.86
N GLY A 24 1.35 11.77 4.06
CA GLY A 24 0.22 11.02 3.52
C GLY A 24 -0.76 10.57 4.60
N GLY A 25 -0.79 11.29 5.73
CA GLY A 25 -1.63 11.01 6.90
C GLY A 25 -1.00 10.05 7.91
N HIS A 26 -1.81 9.51 8.82
CA HIS A 26 -1.37 8.67 9.94
C HIS A 26 -1.44 7.16 9.65
N ARG A 27 -1.45 6.75 8.37
CA ARG A 27 -1.66 5.35 7.98
C ARG A 27 -0.57 4.42 8.50
N GLU A 28 0.68 4.86 8.45
CA GLU A 28 1.83 4.12 9.00
C GLU A 28 1.63 3.84 10.49
N THR A 29 1.41 4.87 11.30
CA THR A 29 1.19 4.75 12.74
C THR A 29 0.00 3.85 13.08
N LEU A 30 -1.11 3.97 12.34
CA LEU A 30 -2.31 3.15 12.55
C LEU A 30 -2.05 1.66 12.28
N ILE A 31 -1.31 1.33 11.22
CA ILE A 31 -1.00 -0.06 10.85
C ILE A 31 0.04 -0.64 11.81
N THR A 32 1.10 0.10 12.11
CA THR A 32 2.12 -0.30 13.08
C THR A 32 1.51 -0.58 14.46
N GLY A 33 0.60 0.28 14.94
CA GLY A 33 -0.12 0.07 16.20
C GLY A 33 -1.09 -1.10 16.15
N ARG A 34 -1.81 -1.30 15.04
CA ARG A 34 -2.77 -2.40 14.88
C ARG A 34 -2.11 -3.78 14.90
N TYR A 35 -0.99 -3.93 14.19
CA TYR A 35 -0.30 -5.20 14.01
C TYR A 35 0.94 -5.35 14.91
N HIS A 36 1.14 -4.43 15.86
CA HIS A 36 2.25 -4.44 16.82
C HIS A 36 3.61 -4.66 16.14
N MET A 37 3.88 -3.93 15.05
CA MET A 37 5.16 -4.06 14.34
C MET A 37 6.31 -3.51 15.18
N GLY A 38 7.31 -4.34 15.44
CA GLY A 38 8.44 -3.98 16.32
C GLY A 38 9.51 -3.13 15.64
N GLY A 39 9.81 -3.38 14.36
CA GLY A 39 10.84 -2.64 13.64
C GLY A 39 10.35 -1.29 13.15
N ARG A 40 11.13 -0.25 13.44
CA ARG A 40 10.85 1.14 13.06
C ARG A 40 10.59 1.33 11.57
N ASP A 41 11.26 0.55 10.72
CA ASP A 41 11.17 0.68 9.24
C ASP A 41 10.41 -0.47 8.57
N ASP A 42 9.82 -1.39 9.33
CA ASP A 42 9.16 -2.57 8.74
C ASP A 42 7.96 -2.17 7.87
N TYR A 43 7.20 -1.16 8.31
CA TYR A 43 6.13 -0.58 7.48
C TYR A 43 6.63 -0.12 6.12
N LYS A 44 7.76 0.58 6.07
CA LYS A 44 8.33 1.10 4.81
C LYS A 44 8.82 -0.04 3.91
N LYS A 45 9.43 -1.08 4.48
CA LYS A 45 9.86 -2.27 3.74
C LYS A 45 8.67 -2.96 3.08
N TYR A 46 7.62 -3.25 3.85
CA TYR A 46 6.40 -3.87 3.32
C TYR A 46 5.70 -2.97 2.30
N SER A 47 5.64 -1.66 2.55
CA SER A 47 5.07 -0.72 1.57
C SER A 47 5.88 -0.69 0.26
N GLY A 48 7.19 -0.84 0.33
CA GLY A 48 8.06 -0.99 -0.84
C GLY A 48 7.76 -2.27 -1.62
N LEU A 49 7.59 -3.39 -0.92
CA LEU A 49 7.21 -4.67 -1.51
C LEU A 49 5.85 -4.59 -2.23
N CYS A 50 4.82 -4.00 -1.59
CA CYS A 50 3.52 -3.77 -2.24
C CYS A 50 3.68 -2.99 -3.55
N ARG A 51 4.47 -1.90 -3.53
CA ARG A 51 4.71 -1.07 -4.72
C ARG A 51 5.43 -1.84 -5.83
N MET A 52 6.38 -2.71 -5.49
CA MET A 52 7.07 -3.54 -6.48
C MET A 52 6.11 -4.53 -7.15
N VAL A 53 5.24 -5.18 -6.36
CA VAL A 53 4.21 -6.09 -6.89
C VAL A 53 3.21 -5.35 -7.79
N GLN A 54 2.76 -4.16 -7.37
CA GLN A 54 1.87 -3.31 -8.18
C GLN A 54 2.54 -2.86 -9.48
N LYS A 55 3.84 -2.48 -9.43
CA LYS A 55 4.60 -2.12 -10.61
C LYS A 55 4.70 -3.28 -11.60
N LEU A 56 5.01 -4.48 -11.12
CA LEU A 56 5.04 -5.69 -11.95
C LEU A 56 3.66 -5.99 -12.57
N THR A 57 2.59 -5.89 -11.76
CA THR A 57 1.21 -6.06 -12.22
C THR A 57 0.86 -5.07 -13.34
N ASN A 58 1.26 -3.81 -13.20
CA ASN A 58 1.02 -2.78 -14.21
C ASN A 58 1.75 -3.07 -15.52
N VAL A 59 3.00 -3.56 -15.44
CA VAL A 59 3.75 -3.99 -16.64
C VAL A 59 3.03 -5.16 -17.31
N LEU A 60 2.61 -6.18 -16.56
CA LEU A 60 1.89 -7.34 -17.11
C LEU A 60 0.56 -6.97 -17.77
N LYS A 61 -0.11 -5.92 -17.29
CA LYS A 61 -1.35 -5.41 -17.90
C LYS A 61 -1.15 -4.67 -19.21
N GLN A 62 0.03 -4.09 -19.43
CA GLN A 62 0.37 -3.40 -20.67
C GLN A 62 0.72 -4.36 -21.80
N MET A 63 1.04 -5.62 -21.48
CA MET A 63 1.34 -6.67 -22.46
C MET A 63 0.07 -7.25 -23.08
N ASP A 64 0.17 -7.86 -24.26
CA ASP A 64 -0.96 -8.53 -24.90
C ASP A 64 -1.48 -9.72 -24.08
N ALA A 65 -2.80 -9.91 -24.07
CA ALA A 65 -3.45 -10.93 -23.27
C ALA A 65 -3.17 -12.37 -23.74
N THR A 66 -2.78 -12.53 -25.01
CA THR A 66 -2.51 -13.81 -25.66
C THR A 66 -1.04 -14.22 -25.56
N ASP A 67 -0.16 -13.35 -25.07
CA ASP A 67 1.26 -13.65 -24.92
C ASP A 67 1.47 -14.78 -23.89
N PRO A 68 2.08 -15.92 -24.29
CA PRO A 68 2.40 -17.01 -23.36
C PRO A 68 3.23 -16.55 -22.15
N PHE A 69 4.11 -15.57 -22.31
CA PHE A 69 4.95 -15.07 -21.23
C PHE A 69 4.12 -14.36 -20.16
N ARG A 70 3.15 -13.54 -20.58
CA ARG A 70 2.23 -12.87 -19.66
C ARG A 70 1.44 -13.88 -18.83
N ILE A 71 0.95 -14.95 -19.45
CA ILE A 71 0.16 -15.99 -18.78
C ILE A 71 1.03 -16.70 -17.73
N GLN A 72 2.22 -17.16 -18.11
CA GLN A 72 3.14 -17.85 -17.19
C GLN A 72 3.56 -16.96 -16.01
N MET A 73 3.94 -15.71 -16.28
CA MET A 73 4.41 -14.79 -15.25
C MET A 73 3.27 -14.37 -14.31
N THR A 74 2.05 -14.21 -14.85
CA THR A 74 0.85 -13.94 -14.04
C THR A 74 0.57 -15.10 -13.09
N ASP A 75 0.60 -16.33 -13.58
CA ASP A 75 0.33 -17.51 -12.77
C ASP A 75 1.38 -17.67 -11.66
N THR A 76 2.66 -17.54 -12.02
CA THR A 76 3.78 -17.59 -11.05
C THR A 76 3.64 -16.52 -9.96
N LEU A 77 3.26 -15.30 -10.33
CA LEU A 77 3.06 -14.20 -9.38
C LEU A 77 1.90 -14.51 -8.41
N LEU A 78 0.76 -14.95 -8.95
CA LEU A 78 -0.43 -15.24 -8.15
C LEU A 78 -0.21 -16.45 -7.25
N GLU A 79 0.48 -17.48 -7.73
CA GLU A 79 0.86 -18.64 -6.94
C GLU A 79 1.77 -18.25 -5.78
N LYS A 80 2.82 -17.47 -6.04
CA LYS A 80 3.74 -17.01 -4.99
C LYS A 80 3.02 -16.18 -3.93
N LEU A 81 2.17 -15.24 -4.33
CA LEU A 81 1.42 -14.38 -3.40
C LEU A 81 0.38 -15.15 -2.59
N TYR A 82 -0.25 -16.16 -3.19
CA TYR A 82 -1.18 -17.05 -2.49
C TYR A 82 -0.46 -17.96 -1.50
N ASN A 83 0.66 -18.55 -1.89
CA ASN A 83 1.44 -19.44 -1.02
C ASN A 83 2.03 -18.68 0.19
N MET A 84 2.32 -17.38 0.04
CA MET A 84 2.69 -16.50 1.15
C MET A 84 1.50 -16.04 2.01
N GLY A 85 0.25 -16.36 1.64
CA GLY A 85 -0.96 -15.97 2.39
C GLY A 85 -1.40 -14.51 2.19
N VAL A 86 -0.75 -13.76 1.30
CA VAL A 86 -1.01 -12.32 1.10
C VAL A 86 -2.33 -12.09 0.37
N ILE A 87 -2.73 -13.02 -0.49
CA ILE A 87 -3.97 -12.95 -1.28
C ILE A 87 -4.82 -14.19 -1.00
N PRO A 88 -6.14 -14.05 -0.79
CA PRO A 88 -7.02 -15.17 -0.46
C PRO A 88 -7.38 -16.07 -1.66
N THR A 89 -7.18 -15.61 -2.90
CA THR A 89 -7.54 -16.38 -4.12
C THR A 89 -6.57 -16.11 -5.26
N ARG A 90 -6.35 -17.11 -6.13
CA ARG A 90 -5.49 -17.02 -7.33
C ARG A 90 -6.22 -16.54 -8.59
N LYS A 91 -7.49 -16.12 -8.48
CA LYS A 91 -8.36 -15.94 -9.65
C LYS A 91 -8.18 -14.60 -10.37
N SER A 92 -7.64 -13.58 -9.72
CA SER A 92 -7.66 -12.22 -10.28
C SER A 92 -6.42 -11.40 -9.95
N LEU A 93 -5.81 -10.86 -11.01
CA LEU A 93 -4.81 -9.79 -10.97
C LEU A 93 -5.35 -8.48 -10.39
N ALA A 94 -6.67 -8.27 -10.32
CA ALA A 94 -7.22 -7.05 -9.71
C ALA A 94 -6.93 -6.98 -8.19
N LEU A 95 -6.69 -8.13 -7.55
CA LEU A 95 -6.34 -8.20 -6.14
C LEU A 95 -4.92 -7.67 -5.86
N THR A 96 -3.99 -7.81 -6.81
CA THR A 96 -2.61 -7.34 -6.66
C THR A 96 -2.51 -5.81 -6.75
N ASP A 97 -3.44 -5.13 -7.43
CA ASP A 97 -3.51 -3.66 -7.43
C ASP A 97 -3.86 -3.10 -6.06
N ARG A 98 -4.81 -3.73 -5.36
CA ARG A 98 -5.34 -3.26 -4.08
C ARG A 98 -4.51 -3.76 -2.89
N LEU A 99 -3.36 -4.37 -3.17
CA LEU A 99 -2.51 -4.98 -2.17
C LEU A 99 -1.95 -3.91 -1.23
N SER A 100 -2.10 -4.14 0.06
CA SER A 100 -1.73 -3.19 1.10
C SER A 100 -0.81 -3.83 2.13
N VAL A 101 -0.08 -3.02 2.90
CA VAL A 101 0.79 -3.51 3.98
C VAL A 101 0.01 -4.38 4.97
N SER A 102 -1.26 -4.05 5.24
CA SER A 102 -2.13 -4.84 6.10
C SER A 102 -2.31 -6.29 5.63
N SER A 103 -2.19 -6.56 4.34
CA SER A 103 -2.28 -7.93 3.78
C SER A 103 -1.06 -8.78 4.11
N PHE A 104 0.11 -8.16 4.37
CA PHE A 104 1.32 -8.87 4.80
C PHE A 104 1.38 -9.07 6.32
N CYS A 105 0.70 -8.21 7.08
CA CYS A 105 0.75 -8.23 8.54
C CYS A 105 -0.42 -9.00 9.19
N ARG A 106 -1.40 -9.47 8.41
CA ARG A 106 -2.57 -10.21 8.89
C ARG A 106 -2.23 -11.68 9.10
#